data_AF-A0A2P6GB93-F1
#
_entry.id   AF-A0A2P6GB93-F1
#
_cell.length_a   1.000
_cell.length_b   1.000
_cell.length_c   1.000
_cell.angle_alpha   90.00
_cell.angle_beta   90.00
_cell.angle_gamma   90.00
#
_symmetry.space_group_name_H-M   'P 1'
#
loop_
_entity.id
_entity.type
_entity.pdbx_description
1 polymer ?
#
loop_
_entity_poly.entity_id
_entity_poly.type
_entity_poly.pdbx_seq_one_letter_code
_entity_poly.pdbx_strand_id
1 'polypeptide(L)'
;MKKSSIHCLDDARNLAKKKLPEMIFDYVDGTALEGDGEKSNYNSFQKIKLLQNVLSGISKKSIKTKIFNHEFDIPFGIAPMGMCNLVNSKADISIAKLARKFNAPVSFSTMASTSLEKTFNMTGELGWFQLYVYDDLKSGLDLALRAQNTGYKTLILTVDVPDLGRRPRELKHNFKAQFKPTF
;
A
#
# COMPACT_ATOMS: atom_id res chain seq x y z
N MET A 1 5.15 16.88 -21.68
CA MET A 1 4.49 16.02 -20.68
C MET A 1 3.15 16.65 -20.33
N LYS A 2 2.00 15.97 -20.54
CA LYS A 2 0.71 16.52 -20.09
C LYS A 2 0.79 16.79 -18.58
N LYS A 3 0.52 18.03 -18.14
CA LYS A 3 0.40 18.37 -16.71
C LYS A 3 -0.54 17.36 -16.06
N SER A 4 -0.10 16.71 -14.99
CA SER A 4 -1.00 15.93 -14.14
C SER A 4 -2.09 16.86 -13.63
N SER A 5 -3.35 16.51 -13.86
CA SER A 5 -4.52 17.26 -13.37
C SER A 5 -4.87 16.90 -11.92
N ILE A 6 -3.98 16.23 -11.20
CA ILE A 6 -4.18 15.78 -9.83
C ILE A 6 -3.40 16.74 -8.93
N HIS A 7 -4.14 17.55 -8.17
CA HIS A 7 -3.60 18.52 -7.22
C HIS A 7 -3.92 18.14 -5.77
N CYS A 8 -4.94 17.32 -5.55
CA CYS A 8 -5.28 16.75 -4.25
C CYS A 8 -5.71 15.27 -4.34
N LEU A 9 -5.94 14.65 -3.18
CA LEU A 9 -6.42 13.27 -3.09
C LEU A 9 -7.80 13.10 -3.76
N ASP A 10 -8.69 14.08 -3.62
CA ASP A 10 -10.04 14.02 -4.19
C ASP A 10 -10.02 14.04 -5.72
N ASP A 11 -9.08 14.76 -6.35
CA ASP A 11 -8.89 14.71 -7.81
C ASP A 11 -8.56 13.28 -8.26
N ALA A 12 -7.65 12.61 -7.55
CA ALA A 12 -7.25 11.24 -7.84
C ALA A 12 -8.42 10.27 -7.65
N ARG A 13 -9.14 10.38 -6.53
CA ARG A 13 -10.31 9.56 -6.20
C ARG A 13 -11.42 9.73 -7.24
N ASN A 14 -11.74 10.97 -7.62
CA ASN A 14 -12.76 11.28 -8.62
C ASN A 14 -12.37 10.78 -10.02
N LEU A 15 -11.09 10.92 -10.40
CA LEU A 15 -10.59 10.39 -11.66
C LEU A 15 -10.65 8.86 -11.69
N ALA A 16 -10.31 8.19 -10.58
CA ALA A 16 -10.44 6.74 -10.46
C ALA A 16 -11.90 6.30 -10.59
N LYS A 17 -12.83 6.97 -9.89
CA LYS A 17 -14.27 6.68 -9.97
C LYS A 17 -14.83 6.79 -11.40
N LYS A 18 -14.32 7.74 -12.19
CA LYS A 18 -14.73 7.91 -13.60
C LYS A 18 -14.15 6.86 -14.55
N LYS A 19 -13.03 6.22 -14.19
CA LYS A 19 -12.26 5.33 -15.08
C LYS A 19 -12.42 3.85 -14.75
N LEU A 20 -12.66 3.52 -13.49
CA LEU A 20 -12.74 2.15 -13.02
C LEU A 20 -14.18 1.63 -13.12
N PRO A 21 -14.37 0.34 -13.42
CA PRO A 21 -15.64 -0.32 -13.14
C PRO A 21 -16.04 -0.12 -11.68
N GLU A 22 -17.33 0.08 -11.43
CA GLU A 22 -17.85 0.40 -10.09
C GLU A 22 -17.42 -0.61 -9.02
N MET A 23 -17.49 -1.91 -9.34
CA MET A 23 -17.02 -2.99 -8.47
C MET A 23 -15.54 -2.85 -8.07
N ILE A 24 -14.67 -2.47 -9.00
CA ILE A 24 -13.23 -2.29 -8.72
C ILE A 24 -12.99 -1.02 -7.92
N PHE A 25 -13.72 0.06 -8.23
CA PHE A 25 -13.67 1.28 -7.43
C PHE A 25 -14.11 0.99 -5.99
N ASP A 26 -15.22 0.28 -5.79
CA ASP A 26 -15.74 -0.07 -4.48
C ASP A 26 -14.86 -1.04 -3.69
N TYR A 27 -14.13 -1.93 -4.36
CA TYR A 27 -13.10 -2.76 -3.71
C TYR A 27 -11.96 -1.91 -3.13
N VAL A 28 -11.48 -0.92 -3.90
CA VAL A 28 -10.37 -0.06 -3.47
C VAL A 28 -10.81 1.01 -2.46
N ASP A 29 -11.92 1.68 -2.74
CA ASP A 29 -12.44 2.83 -1.99
C ASP A 29 -13.38 2.43 -0.85
N GLY A 30 -13.84 1.19 -0.85
CA GLY A 30 -14.74 0.66 0.16
C GLY A 30 -14.11 0.59 1.53
N THR A 31 -14.95 0.63 2.55
CA THR A 31 -14.57 0.56 3.95
C THR A 31 -15.42 -0.48 4.69
N ALA A 32 -15.01 -0.83 5.91
CA ALA A 32 -15.80 -1.69 6.76
C ALA A 32 -17.08 -0.96 7.20
N LEU A 33 -18.20 -1.68 7.15
CA LEU A 33 -19.51 -1.21 7.61
C LEU A 33 -19.87 0.15 6.98
N GLU A 34 -20.23 1.14 7.81
CA GLU A 34 -20.62 2.51 7.40
C GLU A 34 -19.44 3.48 7.27
N GLY A 35 -18.20 2.99 7.39
CA GLY A 35 -16.97 3.77 7.18
C GLY A 35 -16.55 4.65 8.36
N ASP A 36 -17.03 4.37 9.58
CA ASP A 36 -16.72 5.22 10.74
C ASP A 36 -15.25 5.20 11.14
N GLY A 37 -14.56 4.07 10.93
CA GLY A 37 -13.11 3.98 11.12
C GLY A 37 -12.33 4.91 10.18
N GLU A 38 -12.70 4.95 8.89
CA GLU A 38 -12.10 5.85 7.91
C GLU A 38 -12.34 7.33 8.29
N LYS A 39 -13.59 7.68 8.62
CA LYS A 39 -13.94 9.03 9.09
C LYS A 39 -13.14 9.41 10.34
N SER A 40 -13.02 8.49 11.29
CA SER A 40 -12.25 8.70 12.52
C SER A 40 -10.77 8.95 12.24
N ASN A 41 -10.15 8.18 11.34
CA ASN A 41 -8.77 8.38 10.92
C ASN A 41 -8.55 9.79 10.35
N TYR A 42 -9.42 10.21 9.42
CA TYR A 42 -9.35 11.54 8.83
C TYR A 42 -9.53 12.65 9.88
N ASN A 43 -10.57 12.53 10.71
CA ASN A 43 -10.89 13.50 11.75
C ASN A 43 -9.77 13.62 12.80
N SER A 44 -9.02 12.55 13.05
CA SER A 44 -7.90 12.56 13.99
C SER A 44 -6.76 13.47 13.50
N PHE A 45 -6.45 13.45 12.20
CA PHE A 45 -5.47 14.39 11.62
C PHE A 45 -5.94 15.85 11.66
N GLN A 46 -7.23 16.11 11.46
CA GLN A 46 -7.79 17.48 11.50
C GLN A 46 -7.68 18.16 12.87
N LYS A 47 -7.60 17.36 13.94
CA LYS A 47 -7.40 17.84 15.32
C LYS A 47 -5.97 18.30 15.59
N ILE A 48 -4.99 17.81 14.82
CA ILE A 48 -3.58 18.19 14.97
C ILE A 48 -3.38 19.57 14.31
N LYS A 49 -2.92 20.55 15.09
CA LYS A 49 -2.58 21.89 14.59
C LYS A 49 -1.07 22.06 14.55
N LEU A 50 -0.56 22.58 13.43
CA LEU A 50 0.85 22.92 13.30
C LEU A 50 1.08 24.34 13.81
N LEU A 51 2.03 24.51 14.72
CA LEU A 51 2.50 25.82 15.14
C LEU A 51 3.57 26.29 14.15
N GLN A 52 3.35 27.44 13.52
CA GLN A 52 4.32 28.00 12.59
C GLN A 52 5.55 28.49 13.36
N ASN A 53 6.73 28.00 12.97
CA ASN A 53 8.00 28.53 13.45
C ASN A 53 8.55 29.57 12.46
N VAL A 54 8.40 30.86 12.80
CA VAL A 54 8.81 32.00 11.97
C VAL A 54 10.25 32.42 12.26
N LEU A 55 10.94 33.00 11.27
CA LEU A 55 12.33 33.47 11.39
C LEU A 55 13.33 32.39 11.86
N SER A 56 13.05 31.13 11.57
CA SER A 56 13.82 29.97 12.04
C SER A 56 15.20 29.77 11.37
N GLY A 57 15.60 30.66 10.45
CA GLY A 57 16.90 30.58 9.76
C GLY A 57 17.07 29.38 8.81
N ILE A 58 16.00 28.63 8.52
CA ILE A 58 16.06 27.43 7.66
C ILE A 58 16.26 27.82 6.19
N SER A 59 17.46 27.61 5.67
CA SER A 59 17.82 27.85 4.26
C SER A 59 17.77 26.59 3.39
N LYS A 60 17.92 25.39 3.98
CA LYS A 60 17.83 24.10 3.30
C LYS A 60 16.83 23.21 4.03
N LYS A 61 15.88 22.66 3.29
CA LYS A 61 14.85 21.75 3.81
C LYS A 61 15.20 20.33 3.39
N SER A 62 15.26 19.41 4.35
CA SER A 62 15.38 17.98 4.11
C SER A 62 14.28 17.27 4.88
N ILE A 63 13.60 16.35 4.21
CA ILE A 63 12.66 15.40 4.83
C ILE A 63 13.21 13.97 4.76
N LYS A 64 14.49 13.83 4.41
CA LYS A 64 15.17 12.54 4.41
C LYS A 64 15.11 11.93 5.80
N THR A 65 14.96 10.63 5.87
CA THR A 65 14.93 9.91 7.15
C THR A 65 15.59 8.56 7.02
N LYS A 66 16.13 8.07 8.12
CA LYS A 66 16.66 6.72 8.20
C LYS A 66 15.60 5.82 8.81
N ILE A 67 15.22 4.76 8.09
CA ILE A 67 14.33 3.71 8.60
C ILE A 67 15.09 2.39 8.49
N PHE A 68 15.26 1.70 9.61
CA PHE A 68 16.19 0.57 9.74
C PHE A 68 17.61 0.94 9.25
N ASN A 69 18.15 0.19 8.30
CA ASN A 69 19.52 0.37 7.78
C ASN A 69 19.58 1.19 6.48
N HIS A 70 18.46 1.79 6.04
CA HIS A 70 18.39 2.53 4.77
C HIS A 70 18.02 4.00 4.99
N GLU A 71 18.66 4.90 4.25
CA GLU A 71 18.30 6.33 4.20
C GLU A 71 17.34 6.56 3.03
N PHE A 72 16.11 6.97 3.36
CA PHE A 72 15.04 7.25 2.40
C PHE A 72 14.94 8.76 2.15
N ASP A 73 14.55 9.13 0.93
CA ASP A 73 14.41 10.54 0.55
C ASP A 73 13.12 11.19 1.09
N ILE A 74 12.17 10.36 1.54
CA ILE A 74 10.88 10.78 2.11
C ILE A 74 10.53 9.94 3.36
N PRO A 75 9.76 10.49 4.33
CA PRO A 75 9.47 9.83 5.60
C PRO A 75 8.21 8.97 5.57
N PHE A 76 7.80 8.51 4.40
CA PHE A 76 6.62 7.66 4.21
C PHE A 76 6.83 6.73 3.02
N GLY A 77 6.05 5.67 2.95
CA GLY A 77 6.15 4.65 1.92
C GLY A 77 4.81 4.26 1.33
N ILE A 78 4.83 3.20 0.52
CA ILE A 78 3.64 2.59 -0.06
C ILE A 78 3.26 1.38 0.78
N ALA A 79 2.07 1.44 1.38
CA ALA A 79 1.52 0.38 2.22
C ALA A 79 1.23 -0.91 1.42
N PRO A 80 1.23 -2.09 2.06
CA PRO A 80 0.89 -3.34 1.39
C PRO A 80 -0.60 -3.33 1.02
N MET A 81 -0.86 -3.49 -0.27
CA MET A 81 -2.22 -3.54 -0.83
C MET A 81 -2.36 -4.82 -1.66
N GLY A 82 -3.43 -5.56 -1.43
CA GLY A 82 -3.73 -6.78 -2.19
C GLY A 82 -4.33 -6.45 -3.56
N MET A 83 -3.96 -7.26 -4.55
CA MET A 83 -4.60 -7.28 -5.86
C MET A 83 -4.57 -5.94 -6.64
N CYS A 84 -3.52 -5.13 -6.48
CA CYS A 84 -3.45 -3.81 -7.12
C CYS A 84 -3.62 -3.86 -8.65
N ASN A 85 -3.29 -4.97 -9.31
CA ASN A 85 -3.44 -5.06 -10.76
C ASN A 85 -4.90 -5.08 -11.25
N LEU A 86 -5.88 -5.20 -10.35
CA LEU A 86 -7.29 -4.96 -10.65
C LEU A 86 -7.57 -3.52 -11.11
N VAL A 87 -6.81 -2.55 -10.59
CA VAL A 87 -6.92 -1.13 -10.96
C VAL A 87 -6.25 -0.87 -12.31
N ASN A 88 -5.12 -1.52 -12.54
CA ASN A 88 -4.35 -1.44 -13.79
C ASN A 88 -3.43 -2.64 -13.88
N SER A 89 -3.35 -3.33 -15.02
CA SER A 89 -2.53 -4.55 -15.18
C SER A 89 -1.03 -4.41 -14.85
N LYS A 90 -0.52 -3.18 -14.72
CA LYS A 90 0.86 -2.87 -14.34
C LYS A 90 0.96 -2.08 -13.03
N ALA A 91 -0.05 -2.14 -12.15
CA ALA A 91 -0.08 -1.37 -10.91
C ALA A 91 1.10 -1.68 -9.99
N ASP A 92 1.35 -2.95 -9.67
CA ASP A 92 2.49 -3.36 -8.80
C ASP A 92 3.84 -2.90 -9.39
N ILE A 93 3.98 -3.04 -10.70
CA ILE A 93 5.18 -2.60 -11.45
C ILE A 93 5.33 -1.08 -11.36
N SER A 94 4.23 -0.33 -11.44
CA SER A 94 4.25 1.13 -11.36
C SER A 94 4.58 1.59 -9.93
N ILE A 95 4.03 0.92 -8.93
CA ILE A 95 4.34 1.10 -7.51
C ILE A 95 5.84 0.87 -7.24
N ALA A 96 6.40 -0.24 -7.72
CA ALA A 96 7.82 -0.56 -7.59
C ALA A 96 8.72 0.53 -8.23
N LYS A 97 8.36 0.98 -9.44
CA LYS A 97 9.08 2.07 -10.13
C LYS A 97 9.01 3.39 -9.39
N LEU A 98 7.85 3.72 -8.79
CA LEU A 98 7.69 4.93 -7.98
C LEU A 98 8.56 4.87 -6.72
N ALA A 99 8.57 3.73 -6.02
CA ALA A 99 9.41 3.53 -4.85
C ALA A 99 10.89 3.73 -5.15
N ARG A 100 11.39 3.15 -6.26
CA ARG A 100 12.77 3.38 -6.74
C ARG A 100 13.03 4.84 -7.08
N LYS A 101 12.11 5.48 -7.80
CA LYS A 101 12.25 6.87 -8.25
C LYS A 101 12.37 7.84 -7.08
N PHE A 102 11.59 7.62 -6.02
CA PHE A 102 11.53 8.49 -4.85
C PHE A 102 12.36 7.99 -3.67
N ASN A 103 13.15 6.92 -3.87
CA ASN A 103 13.89 6.25 -2.80
C ASN A 103 13.03 6.13 -1.53
N ALA A 104 11.91 5.43 -1.66
CA ALA A 104 10.87 5.29 -0.64
C ALA A 104 10.62 3.80 -0.30
N PRO A 105 10.28 3.46 0.94
CA PRO A 105 9.94 2.09 1.28
C PRO A 105 8.62 1.68 0.58
N VAL A 106 8.55 0.43 0.14
CA VAL A 106 7.36 -0.15 -0.49
C VAL A 106 7.13 -1.55 0.01
N SER A 107 5.91 -1.82 0.49
CA SER A 107 5.52 -3.14 0.95
C SER A 107 4.60 -3.81 -0.06
N PHE A 108 4.86 -5.09 -0.34
CA PHE A 108 4.02 -5.92 -1.20
C PHE A 108 3.26 -6.95 -0.36
N SER A 109 1.96 -7.09 -0.63
CA SER A 109 1.10 -8.01 0.10
C SER A 109 1.35 -9.47 -0.27
N THR A 110 1.06 -10.38 0.66
CA THR A 110 0.84 -11.81 0.37
C THR A 110 -0.15 -12.00 -0.79
N MET A 111 -1.13 -11.09 -0.92
CA MET A 111 -2.15 -11.08 -1.97
C MET A 111 -1.78 -10.16 -3.15
N ALA A 112 -0.49 -9.85 -3.36
CA ALA A 112 -0.05 -9.05 -4.50
C ALA A 112 -0.36 -9.77 -5.83
N SER A 113 -0.56 -8.99 -6.90
CA SER A 113 -0.85 -9.55 -8.24
C SER A 113 0.41 -9.94 -9.00
N THR A 114 1.58 -9.66 -8.44
CA THR A 114 2.89 -9.89 -9.04
C THR A 114 3.74 -10.68 -8.05
N SER A 115 4.52 -11.66 -8.53
CA SER A 115 5.30 -12.52 -7.64
C SER A 115 6.31 -11.73 -6.79
N LEU A 116 6.63 -12.28 -5.63
CA LEU A 116 7.58 -11.68 -4.70
C LEU A 116 9.00 -11.57 -5.32
N GLU A 117 9.42 -12.52 -6.16
CA GLU A 117 10.72 -12.46 -6.84
C GLU A 117 10.78 -11.29 -7.82
N LYS A 118 9.69 -11.09 -8.58
CA LYS A 118 9.63 -10.03 -9.58
C LYS A 118 9.55 -8.66 -8.93
N THR A 119 8.76 -8.51 -7.88
CA THR A 119 8.68 -7.26 -7.13
C THR A 119 10.01 -6.95 -6.44
N PHE A 120 10.66 -7.94 -5.81
CA PHE A 120 12.00 -7.78 -5.23
C PHE A 120 13.05 -7.38 -6.27
N ASN A 121 13.11 -8.06 -7.42
CA ASN A 121 14.06 -7.72 -8.49
C ASN A 121 13.92 -6.26 -8.96
N MET A 122 12.72 -5.69 -8.86
CA MET A 122 12.48 -4.29 -9.21
C MET A 122 12.83 -3.30 -8.11
N THR A 123 12.64 -3.66 -6.84
CA THR A 123 12.77 -2.73 -5.71
C THR A 123 14.11 -2.85 -4.98
N GLY A 124 14.69 -4.05 -4.96
CA GLY A 124 15.80 -4.41 -4.10
C GLY A 124 15.44 -4.18 -2.62
N GLU A 125 16.38 -3.60 -1.88
CA GLU A 125 16.27 -3.35 -0.44
C GLU A 125 15.14 -2.37 -0.04
N LEU A 126 14.57 -1.61 -0.98
CA LEU A 126 13.39 -0.78 -0.72
C LEU A 126 12.11 -1.62 -0.50
N GLY A 127 12.12 -2.86 -0.99
CA GLY A 127 10.99 -3.77 -0.95
C GLY A 127 10.87 -4.45 0.41
N TRP A 128 9.70 -4.36 1.02
CA TRP A 128 9.30 -5.08 2.21
C TRP A 128 8.23 -6.10 1.85
N PHE A 129 8.19 -7.23 2.54
CA PHE A 129 7.19 -8.27 2.29
C PHE A 129 6.16 -8.28 3.42
N GLN A 130 4.87 -8.17 3.09
CA GLN A 130 3.78 -8.29 4.06
C GLN A 130 3.21 -9.72 4.03
N LEU A 131 3.11 -10.32 5.21
CA LEU A 131 2.68 -11.68 5.44
C LEU A 131 1.29 -11.72 6.12
N TYR A 132 0.37 -12.45 5.52
CA TYR A 132 -0.79 -13.02 6.18
C TYR A 132 -0.56 -14.52 6.41
N VAL A 133 -0.97 -15.01 7.58
CA VAL A 133 -0.98 -16.45 7.89
C VAL A 133 -2.44 -16.91 7.84
N TYR A 134 -2.87 -17.44 6.68
CA TYR A 134 -4.27 -17.79 6.43
C TYR A 134 -4.63 -19.20 6.89
N ASP A 135 -4.00 -20.21 6.29
CA ASP A 135 -4.42 -21.61 6.45
C ASP A 135 -3.77 -22.23 7.69
N ASP A 136 -2.45 -22.17 7.76
CA ASP A 136 -1.67 -22.77 8.83
C ASP A 136 -0.32 -22.07 9.00
N LEU A 137 0.28 -22.25 10.18
CA LEU A 137 1.56 -21.62 10.53
C LEU A 137 2.71 -22.08 9.62
N LYS A 138 2.73 -23.34 9.19
CA LYS A 138 3.80 -23.87 8.35
C LYS A 138 3.78 -23.19 6.98
N SER A 139 2.62 -23.07 6.35
CA SER A 139 2.48 -22.34 5.07
C SER A 139 2.92 -20.88 5.19
N GLY A 140 2.57 -20.21 6.29
CA GLY A 140 3.03 -18.85 6.57
C GLY A 140 4.55 -18.75 6.74
N LEU A 141 5.16 -19.71 7.46
CA LEU A 141 6.61 -19.79 7.63
C LEU A 141 7.35 -20.09 6.32
N ASP A 142 6.82 -21.00 5.50
CA ASP A 142 7.38 -21.35 4.20
C ASP A 142 7.39 -20.12 3.27
N LEU A 143 6.33 -19.31 3.30
CA LEU A 143 6.27 -18.05 2.53
C LEU A 143 7.24 -17.00 3.07
N ALA A 144 7.39 -16.89 4.40
CA ALA A 144 8.38 -16.00 5.01
C ALA A 144 9.81 -16.41 4.63
N LEU A 145 10.12 -17.71 4.62
CA LEU A 145 11.40 -18.26 4.16
C LEU A 145 11.62 -17.99 2.67
N ARG A 146 10.60 -18.16 1.83
CA ARG A 146 10.67 -17.82 0.40
C ARG A 146 11.01 -16.34 0.19
N ALA A 147 10.37 -15.45 0.95
CA ALA A 147 10.67 -14.02 0.90
C ALA A 147 12.12 -13.72 1.36
N GLN A 148 12.55 -14.33 2.45
CA GLN A 148 13.93 -14.20 2.94
C GLN A 148 14.95 -14.69 1.90
N ASN A 149 14.74 -15.87 1.32
CA ASN A 149 15.61 -16.47 0.30
C ASN A 149 15.68 -15.64 -0.99
N THR A 150 14.59 -14.95 -1.33
CA THR A 150 14.56 -14.00 -2.46
C THR A 150 15.42 -12.76 -2.18
N GLY A 151 15.57 -12.40 -0.90
CA GLY A 151 16.43 -11.30 -0.46
C GLY A 151 15.70 -10.21 0.35
N TYR A 152 14.39 -10.34 0.58
CA TYR A 152 13.67 -9.41 1.45
C TYR A 152 14.30 -9.39 2.85
N LYS A 153 14.54 -8.18 3.37
CA LYS A 153 15.12 -7.97 4.71
C LYS A 153 14.10 -7.53 5.76
N THR A 154 12.93 -7.07 5.30
CA THR A 154 11.86 -6.59 6.16
C THR A 154 10.60 -7.40 5.92
N LEU A 155 10.08 -7.98 6.99
CA LEU A 155 8.81 -8.70 7.04
C LEU A 155 7.79 -7.88 7.84
N ILE A 156 6.58 -7.72 7.31
CA ILE A 156 5.45 -7.09 8.01
C ILE A 156 4.40 -8.17 8.24
N LEU A 157 4.26 -8.64 9.48
CA LEU A 157 3.21 -9.58 9.84
C LEU A 157 1.92 -8.80 10.14
N THR A 158 0.87 -9.03 9.36
CA THR A 158 -0.43 -8.41 9.59
C THR A 158 -1.27 -9.31 10.50
N VAL A 159 -1.68 -8.79 11.66
CA VAL A 159 -2.33 -9.55 12.75
C VAL A 159 -3.75 -9.07 13.08
N ASP A 160 -4.26 -8.07 12.37
CA ASP A 160 -5.55 -7.41 12.62
C ASP A 160 -6.69 -7.93 11.74
N VAL A 161 -6.45 -8.95 10.92
CA VAL A 161 -7.45 -9.59 10.05
C VAL A 161 -7.57 -11.09 10.38
N PRO A 162 -8.10 -11.46 11.56
CA PRO A 162 -8.43 -12.85 11.86
C PRO A 162 -9.63 -13.36 11.04
N ASP A 163 -10.48 -12.44 10.58
CA ASP A 163 -11.57 -12.68 9.64
C ASP A 163 -11.74 -11.45 8.73
N LEU A 164 -12.34 -11.64 7.56
CA LEU A 164 -12.59 -10.56 6.62
C LEU A 164 -13.62 -9.59 7.20
N GLY A 165 -13.23 -8.32 7.30
CA GLY A 165 -14.14 -7.25 7.69
C GLY A 165 -15.35 -7.17 6.75
N ARG A 166 -16.54 -6.95 7.31
CA ARG A 166 -17.77 -6.77 6.53
C ARG A 166 -17.68 -5.47 5.72
N ARG A 167 -17.59 -5.57 4.40
CA ARG A 167 -17.46 -4.43 3.46
C ARG A 167 -18.67 -4.37 2.52
N PRO A 168 -19.74 -3.62 2.87
CA PRO A 168 -21.03 -3.69 2.18
C PRO A 168 -20.99 -3.34 0.69
N ARG A 169 -20.07 -2.45 0.27
CA ARG A 169 -19.94 -2.08 -1.15
C ARG A 169 -19.48 -3.27 -2.00
N GLU A 170 -18.49 -4.03 -1.53
CA GLU A 170 -18.04 -5.26 -2.18
C GLU A 170 -19.11 -6.36 -2.18
N LEU A 171 -19.84 -6.50 -1.06
CA LEU A 171 -20.92 -7.49 -0.93
C LEU A 171 -22.06 -7.24 -1.94
N LYS A 172 -22.41 -5.97 -2.22
CA LYS A 172 -23.43 -5.62 -3.24
C LYS A 172 -23.05 -6.08 -4.64
N HIS A 173 -21.76 -6.13 -4.93
CA HIS A 173 -21.23 -6.58 -6.22
C HIS A 173 -20.96 -8.09 -6.25
N ASN A 174 -21.24 -8.83 -5.17
CA ASN A 174 -20.82 -10.21 -5.00
C ASN A 174 -19.32 -10.41 -5.25
N PHE A 175 -18.50 -9.40 -4.92
CA PHE A 175 -17.07 -9.46 -5.16
C PHE A 175 -16.47 -10.60 -4.35
N LYS A 176 -15.82 -11.53 -5.04
CA LYS A 176 -15.02 -12.61 -4.45
C LYS A 176 -13.68 -12.58 -5.14
N ALA A 177 -12.60 -12.48 -4.38
CA ALA A 177 -11.26 -12.69 -4.90
C ALA A 177 -11.14 -14.16 -5.34
N GLN A 178 -11.40 -14.44 -6.63
CA GLN A 178 -11.36 -15.80 -7.18
C GLN A 178 -9.93 -16.26 -7.53
N PHE A 179 -8.92 -15.45 -7.23
CA PHE A 179 -7.53 -15.80 -7.50
C PHE A 179 -6.98 -16.57 -6.30
N LYS A 180 -6.78 -17.89 -6.49
CA LYS A 180 -5.97 -18.68 -5.57
C LYS A 180 -4.52 -18.21 -5.71
N PRO A 181 -3.87 -17.70 -4.66
CA PRO A 181 -2.45 -17.41 -4.72
C PRO A 181 -1.71 -18.72 -5.01
N THR A 182 -0.97 -18.78 -6.10
CA THR A 182 0.01 -19.83 -6.34
C THR A 182 1.27 -19.46 -5.57
N PHE A 183 1.33 -19.90 -4.31
CA PHE A 183 2.56 -19.88 -3.51
C PHE A 183 3.55 -20.93 -4.02
#